data_AF-A0A7V8W805-F1
#
_entry.id   AF-A0A7V8W805-F1
#
_cell.length_a   1.000
_cell.length_b   1.000
_cell.length_c   1.000
_cell.angle_alpha   90.00
_cell.angle_beta   90.00
_cell.angle_gamma   90.00
#
_symmetry.space_group_name_H-M   'P 1'
#
loop_
_entity.id
_entity.type
_entity.pdbx_description
1 polymer ?
#
loop_
_entity_poly.entity_id
_entity_poly.type
_entity_poly.pdbx_seq_one_letter_code
_entity_poly.pdbx_strand_id
1 'polypeptide(L)' 'MVSSVRMWLSSFHPIIANWFQQRFGAPTDVQAKSWSAIQSGRDVLIAAPTGSGKTLAAFLSCIDSLFQHALS' A
#
# COMPACT_ATOMS: atom_id res chain seq x y z
N MET A 1 11.15 20.30 2.56
CA MET A 1 9.86 19.75 3.06
C MET A 1 9.23 18.84 2.01
N VAL A 2 9.85 17.68 1.69
CA VAL A 2 9.30 16.69 0.73
C VAL A 2 9.57 15.23 1.16
N SER A 3 10.03 15.00 2.40
CA SER A 3 10.67 13.73 2.76
C SER A 3 9.74 12.67 3.36
N SER A 4 8.53 13.03 3.83
CA SER A 4 7.64 12.05 4.50
C SER A 4 6.69 11.31 3.55
N VAL A 5 6.31 11.87 2.40
CA VAL A 5 5.32 11.25 1.50
C VAL A 5 5.87 9.97 0.83
N ARG A 6 7.19 9.86 0.67
CA ARG A 6 7.83 8.77 -0.09
C ARG A 6 8.04 7.46 0.70
N MET A 7 8.06 7.48 2.03
CA MET A 7 8.46 6.30 2.83
C MET A 7 7.43 5.16 2.87
N TRP A 8 6.14 5.45 2.65
CA TRP A 8 5.09 4.41 2.67
C TRP A 8 4.86 3.77 1.30
N LEU A 9 5.27 4.45 0.23
CA LEU A 9 5.15 3.98 -1.15
C LEU A 9 6.46 3.41 -1.70
N SER A 10 7.59 3.57 -1.01
CA SER A 10 8.89 3.03 -1.45
C SER A 10 8.88 1.53 -1.68
N SER A 11 7.94 0.83 -1.04
CA SER A 11 7.78 -0.61 -1.15
C SER A 11 6.87 -1.07 -2.29
N PHE A 12 6.12 -0.14 -2.91
CA PHE A 12 5.29 -0.41 -4.08
C PHE A 12 6.08 -0.12 -5.35
N HIS A 13 5.73 -0.80 -6.44
CA HIS A 13 6.23 -0.48 -7.75
C HIS A 13 5.89 1.00 -8.10
N PRO A 14 6.82 1.79 -8.69
CA PRO A 14 6.63 3.22 -8.90
C PRO A 14 5.35 3.60 -9.66
N ILE A 15 4.91 2.76 -10.61
CA ILE A 15 3.66 2.99 -11.36
C ILE A 15 2.44 2.96 -10.44
N ILE A 16 2.38 1.97 -9.56
CA ILE A 16 1.26 1.79 -8.61
C ILE A 16 1.31 2.90 -7.56
N ALA A 17 2.51 3.23 -7.08
CA ALA A 17 2.71 4.33 -6.14
C ALA A 17 2.24 5.68 -6.70
N ASN A 18 2.65 6.01 -7.94
CA ASN A 18 2.25 7.25 -8.61
C ASN A 18 0.74 7.31 -8.86
N TRP A 19 0.13 6.21 -9.32
CA TRP A 19 -1.32 6.13 -9.49
C TRP A 19 -2.05 6.38 -8.16
N PHE A 20 -1.62 5.75 -7.07
CA PHE A 20 -2.23 5.91 -5.75
C PHE A 20 -2.16 7.37 -5.29
N GLN A 21 -0.98 7.99 -5.40
CA GLN A 21 -0.78 9.38 -5.02
C GLN A 21 -1.65 10.34 -5.85
N GLN A 22 -1.75 10.13 -7.16
CA GLN A 22 -2.61 10.96 -8.02
C GLN A 22 -4.10 10.79 -7.70
N ARG A 23 -4.53 9.57 -7.37
CA ARG A 23 -5.94 9.25 -7.17
C ARG A 23 -6.47 9.54 -5.76
N PHE A 24 -5.62 9.39 -4.74
CA PHE A 24 -6.00 9.44 -3.33
C PHE A 24 -5.14 10.39 -2.48
N GLY A 25 -4.02 10.90 -3.01
CA GLY A 25 -3.11 11.78 -2.27
C GLY A 25 -2.23 11.02 -1.29
N ALA A 26 -2.76 10.74 -0.10
CA ALA A 26 -2.03 10.10 1.00
C ALA A 26 -2.80 8.88 1.54
N PRO A 27 -2.10 7.86 2.04
CA PRO A 27 -2.75 6.71 2.65
C PRO A 27 -3.39 7.05 3.99
N THR A 28 -4.40 6.27 4.37
CA THR A 28 -4.88 6.25 5.77
C THR A 28 -3.85 5.56 6.66
N ASP A 29 -3.91 5.79 7.97
CA ASP A 29 -3.06 5.09 8.94
C ASP A 29 -3.22 3.57 8.85
N VAL A 30 -4.43 3.09 8.59
CA VAL A 30 -4.72 1.66 8.43
C VAL A 30 -4.01 1.12 7.19
N GLN A 31 -4.05 1.84 6.07
CA GLN A 31 -3.34 1.44 4.86
C GLN A 31 -1.82 1.40 5.08
N ALA A 32 -1.23 2.47 5.60
CA ALA A 32 0.22 2.55 5.81
C ALA A 32 0.74 1.45 6.75
N LYS A 33 0.05 1.20 7.88
CA LYS A 33 0.39 0.13 8.82
C LYS A 33 0.22 -1.25 8.20
N SER A 34 -0.87 -1.45 7.44
CA SER A 34 -1.14 -2.74 6.79
C SER A 34 -0.09 -3.07 5.74
N TRP A 35 0.32 -2.11 4.92
CA TRP A 35 1.32 -2.34 3.88
C TRP A 35 2.69 -2.71 4.45
N SER A 36 3.13 -2.00 5.49
CA SER A 36 4.37 -2.36 6.20
C SER A 36 4.31 -3.79 6.77
N ALA A 37 3.16 -4.21 7.29
CA ALA A 37 2.96 -5.57 7.80
C ALA A 37 2.91 -6.62 6.68
N ILE A 38 2.14 -6.38 5.60
CA ILE A 38 1.95 -7.32 4.48
C ILE A 38 3.29 -7.56 3.77
N GLN A 39 4.07 -6.51 3.54
CA GLN A 39 5.38 -6.59 2.87
C GLN A 39 6.43 -7.34 3.67
N SER A 40 6.18 -7.63 4.95
CA SER A 40 7.06 -8.50 5.74
C SER A 40 6.94 -9.99 5.36
N GLY A 41 6.01 -10.35 4.46
CA GLY A 41 5.80 -11.73 4.00
C GLY A 41 5.05 -12.61 5.01
N ARG A 42 4.46 -12.02 6.05
CA ARG A 42 3.66 -12.74 7.07
C ARG A 42 2.16 -12.62 6.77
N ASP A 43 1.38 -13.55 7.29
CA ASP A 43 -0.08 -13.41 7.32
C ASP A 43 -0.50 -12.24 8.21
N VAL A 44 -1.43 -11.42 7.72
CA VAL A 44 -1.88 -10.19 8.40
C VAL A 44 -3.39 -10.16 8.53
N LEU A 45 -3.87 -9.93 9.76
CA LEU A 45 -5.28 -9.60 10.04
C LEU A 45 -5.43 -8.08 10.22
N ILE A 46 -6.21 -7.44 9.35
CA ILE A 46 -6.51 -6.00 9.45
C ILE A 46 -7.85 -5.81 10.15
N ALA A 47 -7.82 -5.50 11.45
CA ALA A 47 -8.99 -5.12 12.22
C ALA A 47 -9.14 -3.59 12.28
N ALA A 48 -10.05 -3.03 11.47
CA ALA A 48 -10.32 -1.60 11.42
C ALA A 48 -11.80 -1.31 11.09
N PRO A 49 -12.35 -0.14 11.50
CA PRO A 49 -13.71 0.27 11.15
C PRO A 49 -14.00 0.28 9.64
N THR A 50 -15.29 0.31 9.30
CA THR A 50 -15.71 0.61 7.92
C THR A 50 -15.23 2.01 7.51
N GLY A 51 -14.97 2.22 6.22
CA GLY A 51 -14.42 3.49 5.72
C GLY A 51 -12.92 3.70 5.94
N SER A 52 -12.23 2.90 6.76
CA SER A 52 -10.79 3.08 7.02
C SER A 52 -9.85 2.70 5.86
N GLY A 53 -10.38 2.21 4.74
CA GLY A 53 -9.58 1.87 3.56
C GLY A 53 -8.93 0.48 3.58
N LYS A 54 -9.32 -0.42 4.50
CA LYS A 54 -8.75 -1.79 4.64
C LYS A 54 -8.84 -2.64 3.37
N THR A 55 -9.90 -2.48 2.58
CA THR A 55 -10.07 -3.21 1.31
C THR A 55 -9.00 -2.79 0.32
N LEU A 56 -8.82 -1.48 0.10
CA LEU A 56 -7.77 -0.98 -0.77
C LEU A 56 -6.38 -1.34 -0.24
N ALA A 57 -6.20 -1.36 1.08
CA ALA A 57 -4.94 -1.80 1.69
C ALA A 57 -4.55 -3.21 1.24
N ALA A 58 -5.46 -4.18 1.40
CA ALA A 58 -5.23 -5.58 1.03
C ALA A 58 -5.09 -5.76 -0.49
N PHE A 59 -6.04 -5.22 -1.27
CA PHE A 59 -6.05 -5.42 -2.73
C PHE A 59 -4.87 -4.77 -3.43
N LEU A 60 -4.45 -3.57 -3.01
CA LEU A 60 -3.32 -2.89 -3.65
C LEU A 60 -2.02 -3.66 -3.44
N SER A 61 -1.81 -4.27 -2.26
CA SER A 61 -0.67 -5.15 -2.01
C SER A 61 -0.67 -6.39 -2.91
N CYS A 62 -1.84 -7.00 -3.15
CA CYS A 62 -1.95 -8.13 -4.07
C CYS A 62 -1.63 -7.72 -5.52
N ILE A 63 -2.17 -6.58 -5.98
CA ILE A 63 -1.91 -6.07 -7.33
C ILE A 63 -0.42 -5.78 -7.52
N ASP A 64 0.22 -5.16 -6.53
CA ASP A 64 1.65 -4.85 -6.58
C ASP A 64 2.52 -6.09 -6.66
N SER A 65 2.23 -7.10 -5.84
CA SER A 65 2.93 -8.38 -5.90
C SER A 65 2.78 -9.07 -7.26
N LEU A 66 1.55 -9.10 -7.81
CA LEU A 66 1.32 -9.66 -9.15
C LEU A 66 2.07 -8.89 -10.24
N PHE A 67 2.07 -7.56 -10.15
CA PHE A 67 2.76 -6.70 -11.10
C PHE A 67 4.28 -6.92 -11.06
N GLN A 68 4.86 -7.02 -9.86
CA GLN A 68 6.29 -7.32 -9.71
C GLN A 68 6.65 -8.71 -10.24
N HIS A 69 5.84 -9.74 -9.98
CA HIS A 69 6.04 -11.09 -10.55
C HIS A 69 5.90 -11.12 -12.09
N ALA A 70 5.10 -10.23 -12.69
CA ALA A 70 4.97 -10.16 -14.14
C ALA A 70 6.17 -9.50 -14.83
N LEU A 71 7.02 -8.79 -14.08
CA LEU A 71 8.22 -8.12 -14.56
C LEU A 71 9.50 -8.96 -14.38
N SER A 72 9.43 -10.06 -13.62
CA SER A 72 10.52 -11.02 -13.43
C SER A 72 10.51 -12.12 -14.48
#